data_AF-A0A1H7Z1Z3-F1
#
_entry.id   AF-A0A1H7Z1Z3-F1
#
_cell.length_a   1.000
_cell.length_b   1.000
_cell.length_c   1.000
_cell.angle_alpha   90.00
_cell.angle_beta   90.00
_cell.angle_gamma   90.00
#
_symmetry.space_group_name_H-M   'P 1'
#
loop_
_entity.id
_entity.type
_entity.pdbx_description
1 polymer ?
#
loop_
_entity_poly.entity_id
_entity_poly.type
_entity_poly.pdbx_seq_one_letter_code
_entity_poly.pdbx_strand_id
1 'polypeptide(L)' 'MHHPLDEAIPGAPALVSGLPNEAALAELTSELKQFMDWQGELAPHFAYGELSKSQYDTAHYLHLRNHLREVQPS' A
#
# COMPACT_ATOMS: atom_id res chain seq x y z
N MET A 1 -3.75 3.47 10.73
CA MET A 1 -3.07 2.17 10.88
C MET A 1 -1.91 2.40 11.83
N HIS A 2 -1.71 1.53 12.81
CA HIS A 2 -0.66 1.68 13.82
C HIS A 2 0.19 0.41 13.77
N HIS A 3 1.10 0.37 12.82
CA HIS A 3 2.10 -0.67 12.67
C HIS A 3 3.42 -0.06 12.18
N PRO A 4 4.56 -0.73 12.41
CA PRO A 4 5.85 -0.30 11.85
C PRO A 4 5.81 -0.17 10.32
N LEU A 5 6.62 0.75 9.78
CA LEU A 5 6.78 0.93 8.33
C LEU A 5 7.47 -0.28 7.65
N ASP A 6 8.18 -1.09 8.43
CA ASP A 6 8.92 -2.26 7.97
C ASP A 6 8.25 -3.59 8.38
N GLU A 7 7.02 -3.56 8.87
CA GLU A 7 6.27 -4.78 9.18
C GLU A 7 5.95 -5.56 7.90
N ALA A 8 6.21 -6.87 7.93
CA ALA A 8 5.91 -7.75 6.80
C ALA A 8 4.40 -7.86 6.58
N ILE A 9 3.96 -7.62 5.34
CA ILE A 9 2.55 -7.74 4.95
C ILE A 9 2.28 -9.18 4.47
N PRO A 10 1.28 -9.89 5.05
CA PRO A 10 0.90 -11.22 4.58
C PRO A 10 0.56 -11.24 3.09
N GLY A 11 1.23 -12.12 2.34
CA GLY A 11 1.02 -12.28 0.90
C GLY A 11 1.79 -11.30 0.01
N ALA A 12 2.52 -10.33 0.57
CA ALA A 12 3.40 -9.44 -0.18
C ALA A 12 4.85 -9.95 -0.21
N PRO A 13 5.66 -9.54 -1.20
CA PRO A 13 7.12 -9.76 -1.18
C PRO A 13 7.78 -9.14 0.05
N ALA A 14 8.91 -9.72 0.49
CA ALA A 14 9.71 -9.15 1.57
C ALA A 14 10.34 -7.81 1.16
N LEU A 15 10.43 -6.87 2.10
CA LEU A 15 11.09 -5.58 1.87
C LEU A 15 12.58 -5.77 1.57
N VAL A 16 13.09 -5.01 0.59
CA VAL A 16 14.50 -5.01 0.21
C VAL A 16 15.22 -3.86 0.89
N SER A 17 16.15 -4.17 1.79
CA SER A 17 16.97 -3.16 2.45
C SER A 17 17.87 -2.43 1.43
N GLY A 18 17.92 -1.10 1.51
CA GLY A 18 18.74 -0.28 0.63
C GLY A 18 18.15 -0.02 -0.76
N LEU A 19 16.88 -0.33 -0.99
CA LEU A 19 16.18 0.09 -2.21
C LEU A 19 16.20 1.63 -2.32
N PRO A 20 16.61 2.21 -3.46
CA PRO A 20 16.58 3.66 -3.64
C PRO A 20 15.15 4.21 -3.48
N ASN A 21 15.02 5.36 -2.83
CA ASN A 21 13.71 5.99 -2.57
C ASN A 21 12.95 6.27 -3.87
N GLU A 22 13.65 6.62 -4.95
CA GLU A 22 13.06 6.86 -6.26
C GLU A 22 12.45 5.59 -6.85
N ALA A 23 13.10 4.45 -6.65
CA ALA A 23 12.59 3.15 -7.11
C ALA A 23 11.35 2.74 -6.30
N ALA A 24 11.40 2.89 -4.97
CA ALA A 24 10.26 2.61 -4.10
C ALA A 24 9.04 3.50 -4.41
N LEU A 25 9.27 4.79 -4.67
CA LEU A 25 8.21 5.74 -5.05
C LEU A 25 7.61 5.42 -6.42
N ALA A 26 8.45 5.00 -7.38
CA ALA A 26 7.99 4.57 -8.70
C ALA A 26 7.09 3.32 -8.61
N GLU A 27 7.47 2.34 -7.79
CA GLU A 27 6.67 1.13 -7.53
C GLU A 27 5.33 1.48 -6.89
N LEU A 28 5.32 2.27 -5.81
CA LEU A 28 4.07 2.72 -5.16
C LEU A 28 3.14 3.41 -6.16
N THR A 29 3.67 4.30 -7.00
CA THR A 29 2.89 5.03 -8.01
C THR A 29 2.32 4.08 -9.06
N SER A 30 3.09 3.08 -9.49
CA SER A 30 2.64 2.05 -10.44
C SER A 30 1.52 1.20 -9.86
N GLU A 31 1.65 0.73 -8.61
CA GLU A 31 0.63 -0.07 -7.92
C GLU A 31 -0.67 0.70 -7.73
N LEU A 32 -0.60 1.98 -7.33
CA LEU A 32 -1.79 2.83 -7.22
C LEU A 32 -2.50 3.00 -8.57
N LYS A 33 -1.75 3.18 -9.66
CA LYS A 33 -2.31 3.26 -11.01
C LYS A 33 -2.99 1.95 -11.41
N GLN A 34 -2.32 0.82 -11.21
CA GLN A 34 -2.89 -0.50 -11.49
C GLN A 34 -4.19 -0.73 -10.70
N PHE A 35 -4.22 -0.38 -9.41
CA PHE A 35 -5.42 -0.46 -8.59
C PHE A 35 -6.56 0.42 -9.13
N MET A 36 -6.27 1.67 -9.52
CA MET A 36 -7.27 2.57 -10.08
C MET A 36 -7.87 2.01 -11.38
N ASP A 37 -7.02 1.51 -12.27
CA ASP A 37 -7.42 0.99 -13.59
C ASP A 37 -8.13 -0.39 -13.51
N TRP A 38 -7.90 -1.16 -12.44
CA TRP A 38 -8.45 -2.51 -12.26
C TRP A 38 -10.00 -2.55 -12.25
N GLN A 39 -10.63 -3.41 -13.06
CA GLN A 39 -12.09 -3.58 -13.08
C GLN A 39 -12.54 -5.00 -12.72
N GLY A 40 -11.60 -5.87 -12.33
CA GLY A 40 -11.89 -7.25 -11.97
C GLY A 40 -12.28 -7.42 -10.50
N GLU A 41 -12.48 -8.67 -10.10
CA GLU A 41 -12.64 -9.03 -8.70
C GLU A 41 -11.39 -8.66 -7.90
N LEU A 42 -11.60 -8.22 -6.66
CA LEU A 42 -10.52 -7.91 -5.72
C LEU A 42 -10.38 -9.07 -4.75
N ALA A 43 -9.14 -9.39 -4.39
CA ALA A 43 -8.89 -10.34 -3.31
C ALA A 43 -9.41 -9.77 -1.96
N PRO A 44 -9.61 -10.60 -0.93
CA PRO A 44 -9.92 -10.14 0.41
C PRO A 44 -8.77 -9.29 0.99
N HIS A 45 -9.11 -8.19 1.66
CA HIS A 45 -8.14 -7.35 2.36
C HIS A 45 -7.62 -8.09 3.59
N PHE A 46 -6.30 -8.14 3.80
CA PHE A 46 -5.70 -8.96 4.86
C PHE A 46 -6.26 -8.68 6.27
N ALA A 47 -6.56 -7.42 6.59
CA ALA A 47 -7.12 -7.01 7.88
C ALA A 47 -8.65 -6.92 7.93
N TYR A 48 -9.31 -6.75 6.79
CA TYR A 48 -10.73 -6.34 6.73
C TYR A 48 -11.63 -7.33 5.98
N GLY A 49 -11.05 -8.37 5.36
CA GLY A 49 -11.79 -9.35 4.58
C GLY A 49 -12.31 -8.77 3.26
N GLU A 50 -13.46 -9.25 2.81
CA GLU A 50 -14.09 -8.81 1.57
C GLU A 50 -14.46 -7.33 1.61
N LEU A 51 -13.98 -6.56 0.62
CA LEU A 51 -14.25 -5.13 0.49
C LEU A 51 -14.70 -4.81 -0.94
N SER A 52 -15.58 -3.83 -1.09
CA SER A 52 -15.84 -3.20 -2.38
C SER A 52 -14.63 -2.38 -2.85
N LYS A 53 -14.56 -2.07 -4.15
CA LYS A 53 -13.49 -1.20 -4.69
C LYS A 53 -13.46 0.18 -4.03
N SER A 54 -14.62 0.75 -3.66
CA SER A 54 -14.68 2.04 -2.95
C SER A 54 -14.22 1.96 -1.49
N GLN A 55 -14.45 0.82 -0.82
CA GLN A 55 -13.91 0.58 0.52
C GLN A 55 -12.39 0.40 0.47
N TYR A 56 -11.88 -0.30 -0.54
CA TYR A 56 -10.44 -0.39 -0.80
C TYR A 56 -9.80 0.98 -1.03
N ASP A 57 -10.40 1.82 -1.88
CA ASP A 57 -9.93 3.17 -2.15
C ASP A 57 -9.83 4.01 -0.86
N THR A 58 -10.86 3.93 -0.03
CA THR A 58 -10.88 4.60 1.28
C THR A 58 -9.78 4.05 2.21
N ALA A 59 -9.60 2.73 2.26
CA ALA A 59 -8.57 2.09 3.07
C ALA A 59 -7.16 2.51 2.61
N HIS A 60 -6.87 2.47 1.32
CA HIS A 60 -5.60 2.91 0.73
C HIS A 60 -5.33 4.38 1.03
N TYR A 61 -6.30 5.27 0.81
CA TYR A 61 -6.15 6.70 1.10
C TYR A 61 -5.82 6.98 2.58
N LEU A 62 -6.58 6.38 3.50
CA LEU A 62 -6.36 6.57 4.93
C LEU A 62 -5.03 5.96 5.39
N HIS A 63 -4.65 4.81 4.83
CA HIS A 63 -3.39 4.13 5.13
C HIS A 63 -2.20 4.97 4.67
N LEU A 64 -2.19 5.39 3.40
CA LEU A 64 -1.14 6.23 2.84
C LEU A 64 -1.00 7.55 3.60
N ARG A 65 -2.12 8.23 3.89
CA ARG A 65 -2.10 9.49 4.65
C ARG A 65 -1.52 9.34 6.05
N ASN A 66 -1.71 8.19 6.70
CA ASN A 66 -1.09 7.93 8.00
C ASN A 66 0.42 7.77 7.86
N HIS A 67 0.89 6.91 6.96
CA HIS A 67 2.32 6.61 6.85
C HIS A 67 3.16 7.72 6.23
N LEU A 68 2.59 8.54 5.34
CA LEU A 68 3.29 9.74 4.84
C LEU A 68 3.67 10.72 5.95
N ARG A 69 3.04 10.66 7.13
CA ARG A 69 3.42 11.47 8.30
C ARG A 69 4.62 10.89 9.05
N GLU A 70 4.98 9.63 8.79
CA GLU A 70 6.07 8.90 9.43
C GLU A 70 7.34 8.90 8.56
N VAL A 71 7.18 9.11 7.25
CA VAL A 71 8.30 9.28 6.31
C VAL A 71 8.91 10.68 6.50
N GLN A 72 10.19 10.73 6.83
CA GLN A 72 10.95 11.98 6.94
C GLN A 72 11.69 12.26 5.63
N PRO A 73 11.83 13.54 5.22
CA PRO A 73 12.70 13.90 4.11
C PRO A 73 14.14 13.51 4.42
N SER A 74 14.82 12.95 3.41
CA SER A 74 16.24 12.57 3.47
C SER A 74 17.17 13.78 3.39
#